data_AF-A0A1H6N758-F1
#
_entry.id   AF-A0A1H6N758-F1
#
_cell.length_a   1.000
_cell.length_b   1.000
_cell.length_c   1.000
_cell.angle_alpha   90.00
_cell.angle_beta   90.00
_cell.angle_gamma   90.00
#
_symmetry.space_group_name_H-M   'P 1'
#
loop_
_entity.id
_entity.type
_entity.pdbx_description
1 polymer ?
#
loop_
_entity_poly.entity_id
_entity_poly.type
_entity_poly.pdbx_seq_one_letter_code
_entity_poly.pdbx_strand_id
1 'polypeptide(L)'
;MKKHKKKFKKYYVIFVGACPGIYESWDEVWRYVEHYSKPVYKKYYSLREAEEAFYNRSQSSYDPRKSFSWSHPRLKKKNIV
;
A
#
# COMPACT_ATOMS: atom_id res chain seq x y z
N MET A 1 -15.70 -28.69 -18.71
CA MET A 1 -16.05 -27.29 -18.38
C MET A 1 -14.99 -26.72 -17.45
N LYS A 2 -14.01 -25.94 -17.97
CA LYS A 2 -12.93 -25.38 -17.14
C LYS A 2 -13.51 -24.20 -16.35
N LYS A 3 -13.85 -24.42 -15.07
CA LYS A 3 -14.23 -23.35 -14.14
C LYS A 3 -13.04 -22.39 -14.03
N HIS A 4 -13.14 -21.21 -14.64
CA HIS A 4 -12.17 -20.15 -14.42
C HIS A 4 -12.32 -19.69 -12.97
N LYS A 5 -11.35 -20.05 -12.12
CA LYS A 5 -11.22 -19.50 -10.76
C LYS A 5 -11.10 -17.99 -10.91
N LYS A 6 -12.17 -17.25 -10.61
CA LYS A 6 -12.17 -15.80 -10.54
C LYS A 6 -11.15 -15.43 -9.46
N LYS A 7 -9.95 -15.02 -9.88
CA LYS A 7 -8.93 -14.53 -8.96
C LYS A 7 -9.48 -13.24 -8.37
N PHE A 8 -9.90 -13.28 -7.12
CA PHE A 8 -10.29 -12.08 -6.39
C PHE A 8 -9.06 -11.19 -6.27
N LYS A 9 -9.12 -9.99 -6.85
CA LYS A 9 -8.09 -8.98 -6.68
C LYS A 9 -8.09 -8.55 -5.21
N LYS A 10 -6.91 -8.51 -4.61
CA LYS A 10 -6.71 -8.05 -3.23
C LYS A 10 -6.07 -6.68 -3.33
N TYR A 11 -6.67 -5.73 -2.63
CA TYR A 11 -6.16 -4.37 -2.52
C TYR A 11 -5.73 -4.15 -1.07
N TYR A 12 -4.59 -3.53 -0.88
CA TYR A 12 -4.01 -3.25 0.42
C TYR A 12 -3.88 -1.75 0.56
N VAL A 13 -4.53 -1.20 1.58
CA VAL A 13 -4.51 0.23 1.87
C VAL A 13 -3.60 0.45 3.05
N ILE A 14 -2.58 1.29 2.88
CA ILE A 14 -1.72 1.76 3.97
C ILE A 14 -2.22 3.14 4.38
N PHE A 15 -2.73 3.24 5.61
CA PHE A 15 -3.17 4.50 6.22
C PHE A 15 -2.02 5.20 6.94
N VAL A 16 -1.19 4.42 7.62
CA VAL A 16 -0.02 4.91 8.36
C VAL A 16 1.15 3.99 8.04
N GLY A 17 2.21 4.54 7.47
CA GLY A 17 3.39 3.78 7.07
C GLY A 17 4.37 4.67 6.32
N ALA A 18 5.41 4.05 5.76
CA ALA A 18 6.44 4.78 5.03
C ALA A 18 5.95 5.35 3.68
N CYS A 19 4.94 4.74 3.07
CA CYS A 19 4.18 5.29 1.95
C CYS A 19 2.69 4.95 2.12
N PRO A 20 1.86 5.89 2.59
CA PRO A 20 0.41 5.69 2.58
C PRO A 20 -0.11 5.68 1.14
N GLY A 21 -1.03 4.77 0.84
CA GLY A 21 -1.52 4.54 -0.51
C GLY A 21 -2.23 3.20 -0.67
N ILE A 22 -2.70 2.92 -1.88
CA ILE A 22 -3.41 1.69 -2.24
C ILE A 22 -2.49 0.84 -3.14
N TYR A 23 -2.30 -0.41 -2.76
CA TYR A 23 -1.39 -1.34 -3.42
C TYR A 23 -2.11 -2.64 -3.78
N GLU A 24 -1.70 -3.30 -4.86
CA GLU A 24 -2.27 -4.59 -5.27
C GLU A 24 -1.42 -5.78 -4.80
N SER A 25 -0.19 -5.52 -4.34
CA SER A 25 0.79 -6.54 -3.94
C SER A 25 1.10 -6.48 -2.45
N TRP A 26 1.07 -7.64 -1.77
CA TRP A 26 1.50 -7.73 -0.37
C TRP A 26 3.00 -7.50 -0.21
N ASP A 27 3.84 -7.99 -1.13
CA ASP A 27 5.29 -7.79 -1.11
C ASP A 27 5.70 -6.31 -1.11
N GLU A 28 4.94 -5.46 -1.79
CA GLU A 28 5.17 -4.02 -1.79
C GLU A 28 4.78 -3.43 -0.43
N VAL A 29 3.62 -3.80 0.09
CA VAL A 29 3.10 -3.34 1.39
C VAL A 29 4.03 -3.73 2.54
N TRP A 30 4.54 -4.95 2.54
CA TRP A 30 5.45 -5.44 3.58
C TRP A 30 6.67 -4.53 3.72
N ARG A 31 7.27 -4.11 2.59
CA ARG A 31 8.42 -3.19 2.57
C ARG A 31 8.12 -1.83 3.18
N TYR A 32 6.86 -1.40 3.15
CA TYR A 32 6.41 -0.12 3.73
C TYR A 32 6.02 -0.22 5.21
N VAL A 33 5.81 -1.45 5.70
CA VAL A 33 5.24 -1.76 7.02
C VAL A 33 6.31 -2.31 7.97
N GLU A 34 7.23 -3.15 7.49
CA GLU A 34 8.22 -3.90 8.30
C GLU A 34 9.11 -3.02 9.19
N HIS A 35 9.56 -1.87 8.68
CA HIS A 35 10.47 -0.96 9.41
C HIS A 35 9.77 0.29 9.98
N TYR A 36 8.44 0.32 9.97
CA TYR A 36 7.69 1.45 10.49
C TYR A 36 7.12 1.11 11.87
N SER A 37 7.30 2.00 12.86
CA SER A 37 6.69 1.79 14.19
C SER A 37 5.20 2.08 14.10
N LYS A 38 4.36 1.08 14.39
CA LYS A 38 2.88 1.12 14.36
C LYS A 38 2.29 1.41 12.96
N PRO A 39 2.56 0.57 11.95
CA PRO A 39 1.96 0.71 10.64
C PRO A 39 0.48 0.33 10.71
N VAL A 40 -0.38 1.16 10.11
CA VAL A 40 -1.81 0.91 10.01
C VAL A 40 -2.13 0.63 8.56
N TYR A 41 -2.41 -0.63 8.24
CA TYR A 41 -2.83 -1.06 6.91
C TYR A 41 -4.08 -1.94 7.00
N LYS A 42 -4.84 -2.05 5.92
CA LYS A 42 -6.01 -2.94 5.82
C LYS A 42 -6.15 -3.49 4.41
N LYS A 43 -6.58 -4.75 4.32
CA LYS A 43 -6.86 -5.44 3.05
C LYS A 43 -8.34 -5.30 2.68
N TYR A 44 -8.59 -5.15 1.39
CA TYR A 44 -9.88 -4.98 0.75
C TYR A 44 -9.97 -5.90 -0.47
N TYR A 45 -11.18 -6.24 -0.86
CA TYR A 45 -11.44 -7.07 -2.05
C TYR A 45 -12.04 -6.26 -3.20
N SER A 46 -12.29 -4.96 -2.99
CA SER A 46 -12.81 -4.02 -3.97
C SER A 46 -11.94 -2.77 -3.97
N LEU A 47 -11.57 -2.31 -5.17
CA LEU A 47 -10.79 -1.09 -5.36
C LEU A 47 -11.55 0.11 -4.81
N ARG A 48 -12.86 0.20 -5.09
CA ARG A 48 -13.71 1.29 -4.62
C ARG A 48 -13.77 1.37 -3.09
N GLU A 49 -13.91 0.22 -2.43
CA GLU A 49 -13.92 0.17 -0.95
C GLU A 49 -12.55 0.53 -0.36
N ALA A 50 -11.47 0.17 -1.05
CA ALA A 50 -10.11 0.55 -0.68
C ALA A 50 -9.90 2.07 -0.77
N GLU A 51 -10.36 2.70 -1.86
CA GLU A 51 -10.34 4.15 -2.04
C GLU A 51 -11.18 4.86 -0.99
N GLU A 52 -12.45 4.48 -0.84
CA GLU A 52 -13.37 5.08 0.13
C GLU A 52 -12.81 4.98 1.56
N ALA A 53 -12.20 3.84 1.90
CA ALA A 53 -11.56 3.68 3.19
C ALA A 53 -10.32 4.57 3.34
N PHE A 54 -9.47 4.66 2.31
CA PHE A 54 -8.31 5.55 2.31
C PHE A 54 -8.74 6.99 2.56
N TYR A 55 -9.75 7.48 1.85
CA TYR A 55 -10.31 8.82 2.04
C TYR A 55 -10.96 9.02 3.42
N ASN A 56 -11.82 8.10 3.87
CA ASN A 56 -12.50 8.22 5.17
C ASN A 56 -11.55 8.14 6.36
N ARG A 57 -10.53 7.28 6.26
CA ARG A 57 -9.59 7.00 7.35
C ARG A 57 -8.30 7.81 7.24
N SER A 58 -8.19 8.70 6.24
CA SER A 58 -7.10 9.68 6.11
C SER A 58 -7.19 10.71 7.25
N GLN A 59 -6.91 10.26 8.47
CA GLN A 59 -6.49 11.08 9.61
C GLN A 59 -4.97 11.35 9.55
N SER A 60 -4.29 10.89 8.50
CA SER A 60 -2.89 11.22 8.28
C SER A 60 -2.76 12.70 7.97
N SER A 61 -1.81 13.37 8.59
CA SER A 61 -1.22 14.63 8.12
C SER A 61 -0.47 14.40 6.80
N TYR A 62 -1.14 13.81 5.81
CA TYR A 62 -0.61 13.53 4.49
C TYR A 62 -0.59 14.85 3.74
N ASP A 63 0.56 15.50 3.77
CA ASP A 63 0.85 16.65 2.93
C ASP A 63 1.44 16.11 1.61
N PRO A 64 0.70 16.20 0.48
CA PRO A 64 1.18 15.73 -0.81
C PRO A 64 2.40 16.50 -1.32
N ARG A 65 2.73 17.66 -0.73
CA ARG A 65 3.93 18.46 -1.03
C ARG A 65 5.11 18.09 -0.14
N LYS A 66 4.88 17.36 0.95
CA LYS A 66 5.95 16.91 1.82
C LYS A 66 6.67 15.78 1.11
N SER A 67 7.81 16.10 0.50
CA SER A 67 8.72 15.09 -0.03
C SER A 67 9.03 14.11 1.10
N PHE A 68 8.51 12.90 0.99
CA PHE A 68 8.74 11.85 1.97
C PHE A 68 10.18 11.38 1.76
N SER A 69 11.13 12.10 2.37
CA SER A 69 12.54 11.72 2.39
C SER A 69 12.65 10.47 3.25
N TRP A 70 12.64 9.31 2.58
CA TRP A 70 12.94 8.05 3.22
C TRP A 70 14.34 8.13 3.83
N SER A 71 14.46 7.98 5.15
CA SER A 71 15.75 7.84 5.84
C SER A 71 16.45 6.50 5.54
N HIS A 72 15.87 5.65 4.68
CA HIS A 72 16.51 4.44 4.19
C HIS A 72 17.08 4.71 2.78
N PRO A 73 18.37 4.40 2.53
CA PRO A 73 18.93 4.51 1.21
C PRO A 73 18.12 3.61 0.26
N ARG A 74 17.54 4.20 -0.78
CA ARG A 74 16.84 3.49 -1.88
C ARG A 74 17.66 2.26 -2.25
N LEU A 75 17.14 1.06 -1.94
CA LEU A 75 17.67 -0.15 -2.55
C LEU A 75 17.45 0.00 -4.06
N LYS A 76 18.57 0.17 -4.77
CA LYS A 76 18.65 0.40 -6.20
C LYS A 76 17.71 -0.54 -6.95
N LYS A 77 17.02 0.03 -7.94
CA LYS A 77 16.25 -0.65 -8.98
C LYS A 77 16.90 -2.00 -9.31
N LYS A 78 16.16 -3.11 -9.13
CA LYS A 78 16.50 -4.35 -9.83
C LYS A 78 16.22 -4.10 -11.30
N ASN A 79 17.29 -3.87 -12.06
CA ASN A 79 17.30 -3.95 -13.51
C ASN A 79 16.69 -5.30 -13.90
N ILE A 80 15.59 -5.25 -14.65
CA ILE A 80 15.12 -6.38 -15.43
C ILE A 80 15.80 -6.21 -16.79
N VAL A 81 16.87 -6.96 -17.00
CA VAL A 81 17.34 -7.41 -18.32
C VAL A 81 17.48 -8.91 -18.25
#